data_AF-A0A1D9CYH6-F1
#
_entry.id   AF-A0A1D9CYH6-F1
#
_cell.length_a   1.000
_cell.length_b   1.000
_cell.length_c   1.000
_cell.angle_alpha   90.00
_cell.angle_beta   90.00
_cell.angle_gamma   90.00
#
_symmetry.space_group_name_H-M   'P 1'
#
loop_
_entity.id
_entity.type
_entity.pdbx_description
1 polymer ?
#
loop_
_entity_poly.entity_id
_entity_poly.type
_entity_poly.pdbx_seq_one_letter_code
_entity_poly.pdbx_strand_id
1 'polypeptide(L)' 'MIEQLYLNMGALLLLGAATLSIDTVPMEGADLKALDEEFELRSKGYTAVAVISLGYRSEDDFNAELPKSRFAEETIITKA' A
#
# COMPACT_ATOMS: atom_id res chain seq x y z
N MET A 1 -5.59 3.66 15.93
CA MET A 1 -4.10 3.49 15.85
C MET A 1 -3.67 2.91 14.51
N ILE A 2 -4.42 1.96 13.96
CA ILE A 2 -4.19 1.42 12.61
C ILE A 2 -4.34 2.52 11.54
N GLU A 3 -5.24 3.50 11.74
CA GLU A 3 -5.46 4.56 10.75
C GLU A 3 -4.23 5.46 10.50
N GLN A 4 -3.38 5.65 11.52
CA GLN A 4 -2.13 6.43 11.38
C GLN A 4 -1.10 5.69 10.51
N LEU A 5 -1.11 4.36 10.58
CA LEU A 5 -0.23 3.53 9.75
C LEU A 5 -0.64 3.59 8.28
N TYR A 6 -1.94 3.55 8.00
CA TYR A 6 -2.48 3.73 6.65
C TYR A 6 -2.18 5.12 6.08
N LEU A 7 -2.22 6.18 6.90
CA LEU A 7 -1.81 7.51 6.47
C LEU A 7 -0.35 7.55 6.03
N ASN A 8 0.53 6.91 6.81
CA ASN A 8 1.96 6.83 6.51
C ASN A 8 2.25 5.96 5.27
N MET A 9 1.51 4.86 5.10
CA MET A 9 1.54 4.06 3.87
C MET A 9 1.12 4.88 2.66
N GLY A 10 0.04 5.66 2.76
CA GLY A 10 -0.39 6.57 1.70
C GLY A 10 0.69 7.58 1.33
N ALA A 11 1.35 8.20 2.31
CA ALA A 11 2.47 9.11 2.07
C ALA A 11 3.66 8.42 1.38
N LEU A 12 4.01 7.21 1.81
CA LEU A 12 5.12 6.45 1.24
C LEU A 12 4.85 6.03 -0.22
N LEU A 13 3.65 5.50 -0.49
CA LEU A 13 3.25 5.03 -1.82
C LEU A 13 3.01 6.19 -2.79
N LEU A 14 2.23 7.19 -2.37
CA LEU A 14 1.74 8.25 -3.25
C LEU A 14 2.76 9.37 -3.47
N LEU A 15 3.55 9.72 -2.45
CA LEU A 15 4.49 10.84 -2.51
C LEU A 15 5.94 10.36 -2.64
N GLY A 16 6.37 9.37 -1.85
CA GLY A 16 7.75 8.92 -1.84
C GLY A 16 8.13 8.09 -3.07
N ALA A 17 7.45 6.97 -3.27
CA ALA A 17 7.78 6.02 -4.34
C ALA A 17 7.49 6.59 -5.74
N ALA A 18 6.36 7.28 -5.91
CA ALA A 18 6.02 7.93 -7.18
C ALA A 18 7.03 9.02 -7.59
N THR A 19 7.57 9.79 -6.64
CA THR A 19 8.58 10.84 -6.93
C THR A 19 9.94 10.23 -7.27
N LEU A 20 10.28 9.09 -6.68
CA LEU A 20 11.54 8.39 -6.91
C LEU A 20 11.48 7.43 -8.11
N SER A 21 10.35 7.41 -8.85
CA SER A 21 10.10 6.46 -9.95
C SER A 21 10.30 5.00 -9.53
N ILE A 22 9.93 4.68 -8.29
CA ILE A 22 9.95 3.32 -7.74
C ILE A 22 8.52 2.79 -7.79
N ASP A 23 8.36 1.60 -8.37
CA ASP A 23 7.07 0.91 -8.40
C ASP A 23 6.77 0.31 -7.05
N THR A 24 5.50 0.41 -6.65
CA THR A 24 5.02 -0.12 -5.37
C THR A 24 3.73 -0.85 -5.51
N VAL A 25 3.60 -1.94 -4.73
CA VAL A 25 2.34 -2.67 -4.58
C VAL A 25 2.03 -2.80 -3.09
N PRO A 26 0.99 -2.11 -2.58
CA PRO A 26 0.46 -2.41 -1.27
C PRO A 26 -0.32 -3.73 -1.31
N MET A 27 -0.04 -4.61 -0.35
CA MET A 27 -0.68 -5.91 -0.19
C MET A 27 -1.32 -6.01 1.20
N GLU A 28 -2.65 -5.94 1.23
CA GLU A 28 -3.47 -6.16 2.43
C GLU A 28 -3.95 -7.63 2.54
N GLY A 29 -3.88 -8.40 1.46
CA GLY A 29 -4.29 -9.81 1.42
C GLY A 29 -3.20 -10.81 1.87
N ALA A 30 -2.13 -10.34 2.50
CA ALA A 30 -1.09 -11.21 3.03
C ALA A 30 -1.55 -11.91 4.33
N ASP A 31 -1.00 -13.08 4.63
CA ASP A 31 -1.24 -13.74 5.92
C ASP A 31 -0.44 -13.02 7.02
N LEU A 32 -1.07 -12.00 7.61
CA LEU A 32 -0.49 -11.19 8.67
C LEU A 32 -0.22 -11.99 9.95
N LYS A 33 -0.92 -13.12 10.17
CA LYS A 33 -0.71 -13.97 11.35
C LYS A 33 0.57 -14.79 11.19
N ALA A 34 0.77 -15.39 10.02
CA ALA A 34 2.02 -16.07 9.70
C ALA A 34 3.20 -15.09 9.75
N LEU A 35 3.01 -13.85 9.28
CA LEU A 35 4.03 -12.80 9.39
C LEU A 35 4.32 -12.42 10.85
N ASP A 36 3.29 -12.24 11.66
CA ASP A 36 3.43 -11.93 13.09
C ASP A 36 4.17 -13.04 13.86
N GLU A 37 3.92 -14.30 13.50
CA GLU A 37 4.59 -15.47 14.08
C GLU A 37 6.05 -15.58 13.64
N GLU A 38 6.33 -15.44 12.34
CA GLU A 38 7.69 -15.54 11.79
C GLU A 38 8.60 -14.40 12.29
N PHE A 39 8.06 -13.19 12.44
CA PHE A 39 8.81 -12.02 12.90
C PHE A 39 8.69 -11.74 14.41
N GLU A 40 7.99 -12.61 15.15
CA GLU A 40 7.71 -12.49 16.59
C GLU A 40 7.18 -11.10 17.00
N LEU A 41 6.40 -10.45 16.12
CA LEU A 41 5.98 -9.05 16.30
C LEU A 41 5.09 -8.87 17.53
N ARG A 42 4.30 -9.89 17.84
CA ARG A 42 3.42 -9.93 19.03
C ARG A 42 4.21 -9.85 20.33
N SER A 43 5.41 -10.45 20.40
CA SER A 43 6.27 -10.36 21.58
C SER A 43 6.82 -8.94 21.81
N LYS A 44 6.84 -8.11 20.76
CA LYS A 44 7.31 -6.73 20.79
C LYS A 44 6.16 -5.72 20.91
N GLY A 45 4.91 -6.19 20.99
CA GLY A 45 3.71 -5.34 21.05
C GLY A 45 3.29 -4.74 19.71
N TYR A 46 3.81 -5.24 18.60
CA TYR A 46 3.46 -4.82 17.25
C TYR A 46 2.64 -5.89 16.54
N THR A 47 1.93 -5.49 15.48
CA THR A 47 1.23 -6.41 14.58
C THR A 47 1.42 -5.92 13.15
N ALA A 48 1.65 -6.85 12.23
CA ALA A 48 1.68 -6.56 10.82
C ALA A 48 0.26 -6.17 10.36
N VAL A 49 0.15 -5.04 9.67
CA VAL A 49 -1.13 -4.52 9.16
C VAL A 49 -1.20 -4.64 7.64
N ALA A 50 -0.09 -4.34 6.96
CA ALA A 50 0.00 -4.42 5.51
C ALA A 50 1.46 -4.57 5.09
N VAL A 51 1.67 -5.11 3.89
CA VAL A 51 3.00 -5.27 3.29
C VAL A 51 3.09 -4.36 2.07
N ILE A 52 4.24 -3.71 1.89
CA ILE A 52 4.52 -2.91 0.69
C ILE A 52 5.76 -3.49 0.03
N SER A 53 5.63 -3.94 -1.20
CA SER A 53 6.79 -4.23 -2.05
C SER A 53 7.24 -2.95 -2.74
N LEU A 54 8.55 -2.71 -2.74
CA LEU A 54 9.23 -1.62 -3.44
C LEU A 54 10.17 -2.25 -4.47
N GLY A 55 10.11 -1.78 -5.71
CA GLY A 55 10.98 -2.31 -6.75
C GLY A 55 10.82 -1.60 -8.09
N TYR A 56 11.32 -2.26 -9.12
CA TYR A 56 11.12 -1.86 -10.51
C TYR A 56 10.28 -2.91 -11.19
N ARG A 57 9.24 -2.50 -11.92
CA ARG A 57 8.37 -3.41 -12.67
C ARG A 57 9.18 -4.27 -13.64
N SER A 58 8.80 -5.54 -13.76
CA SER A 58 9.26 -6.41 -14.84
C SER A 58 8.47 -6.11 -16.13
N GLU A 59 9.00 -6.50 -17.29
CA GLU A 59 8.33 -6.31 -18.59
C GLU A 59 6.97 -7.04 -18.68
N ASP A 60 6.74 -8.07 -17.86
CA ASP A 60 5.49 -8.84 -17.80
C ASP A 60 4.37 -8.20 -16.94
N ASP A 61 4.54 -6.97 -16.46
CA ASP A 61 3.51 -6.31 -15.63
C ASP A 61 2.31 -5.83 -16.47
N PHE A 62 1.27 -6.65 -16.51
CA PHE A 62 0.00 -6.37 -17.20
C PHE A 62 -0.73 -5.13 -16.65
N ASN A 63 -0.47 -4.74 -15.41
CA ASN A 63 -1.10 -3.56 -14.81
C ASN A 63 -0.33 -2.27 -15.14
N ALA A 64 0.83 -2.43 -15.78
CA ALA A 64 1.63 -1.48 -16.51
C ALA A 64 0.83 -0.48 -17.37
N GLU A 65 0.04 -1.08 -18.25
CA GLU A 65 -0.58 -0.42 -19.40
C GLU A 65 -2.06 -0.09 -19.19
N LEU A 66 -2.66 -0.58 -18.10
CA LEU A 66 -4.09 -0.38 -17.85
C LEU A 66 -4.39 1.06 -17.40
N PRO A 67 -5.43 1.69 -17.97
CA PRO A 67 -5.85 3.03 -17.54
C PRO A 67 -6.36 2.97 -16.10
N LYS A 68 -5.86 3.88 -15.26
CA LYS A 68 -6.26 3.97 -13.85
C LYS A 68 -7.75 4.34 -13.77
N SER A 69 -8.56 3.43 -13.25
CA SER A 69 -9.99 3.68 -13.01
C SER A 69 -10.21 4.33 -11.64
N ARG A 70 -10.97 5.44 -11.61
CA ARG A 70 -11.39 6.16 -10.40
C ARG A 70 -12.86 6.59 -10.57
N PHE A 71 -13.59 6.73 -9.46
CA PHE A 71 -14.95 7.27 -9.51
C PHE A 71 -14.94 8.75 -9.91
N ALA A 72 -16.05 9.22 -10.49
CA ALA A 72 -16.22 10.62 -10.88
C ALA A 72 -16.18 11.54 -9.65
N GLU A 73 -15.63 12.74 -9.82
CA GLU A 73 -15.46 13.73 -8.74
C GLU A 73 -16.79 14.08 -8.06
N GLU A 74 -17.88 14.14 -8.83
CA GLU A 74 -19.24 14.43 -8.35
C GLU A 74 -19.76 13.39 -7.34
N THR A 75 -19.24 12.16 -7.37
CA THR A 75 -19.59 11.11 -6.40
C THR A 75 -18.74 11.18 -5.13
N ILE A 76 -17.53 11.75 -5.21
CA ILE A 76 -16.56 11.75 -4.11
C ILE A 76 -16.55 13.08 -3.35
N ILE A 77 -16.76 14.21 -4.04
CA ILE A 77 -16.57 15.56 -3.49
C ILE A 77 -17.92 16.28 -3.48
N THR A 78 -18.43 16.55 -2.29
CA THR A 78 -19.54 17.50 -2.09
C THR A 78 -18.96 18.83 -1.59
N LYS A 79 -19.17 19.91 -2.34
CA LYS A 79 -18.89 21.27 -1.84
C LYS A 79 -20.04 21.68 -0.92
N ALA A 80 -19.69 22.04 0.32
CA ALA A 80 -20.59 22.69 1.26
C ALA A 80 -20.88 24.13 0.85
#